data_AF-A0A9W9J2A1-F1
#
_entry.id   AF-A0A9W9J2A1-F1
#
_cell.length_a   1.000
_cell.length_b   1.000
_cell.length_c   1.000
_cell.angle_alpha   90.00
_cell.angle_beta   90.00
_cell.angle_gamma   90.00
#
_symmetry.space_group_name_H-M   'P 1'
#
loop_
_entity.id
_entity.type
_entity.pdbx_description
1 polymer ?
#
loop_
_entity_poly.entity_id
_entity_poly.type
_entity_poly.pdbx_seq_one_letter_code
_entity_poly.pdbx_strand_id
1 'polypeptide(L)'
;MLNTPYSVLEQNGLKSPDSLLEIPSPSSHPVLIARHMLYIATFLQHLHPNVLGAINGFPESIPTLMERLTGTAINLVTTNDEFFGSIEGLECVMVESMYYQNGGNLRRSWIANRRAMAIAQMMNLHQSQSRAKYKVLDHKTKAHPQFMWFRIVSLDRNLCLMLGLTQGSF
;
A
#
# COMPACT_ATOMS: atom_id res chain seq x y z
N MET A 1 3.37 -0.32 -8.18
CA MET A 1 4.38 0.72 -8.52
C MET A 1 5.01 1.38 -7.29
N LEU A 2 4.30 1.46 -6.15
CA LEU A 2 4.72 2.20 -4.96
C LEU A 2 6.00 1.73 -4.28
N ASN A 3 6.38 0.47 -4.50
CA ASN A 3 7.49 -0.19 -3.81
C ASN A 3 8.66 -0.52 -4.74
N THR A 4 8.67 0.02 -5.95
CA THR A 4 9.73 -0.21 -6.93
C THR A 4 10.60 1.04 -7.06
N PRO A 5 11.93 0.96 -6.88
CA PRO A 5 12.83 2.09 -7.10
C PRO A 5 12.74 2.63 -8.53
N TYR A 6 12.90 3.94 -8.71
CA TYR A 6 12.86 4.57 -10.03
C TYR A 6 13.91 4.00 -11.00
N SER A 7 15.12 3.71 -10.52
CA SER A 7 16.17 3.07 -11.33
C SER A 7 15.75 1.72 -11.91
N VAL A 8 14.92 0.96 -11.19
CA VAL A 8 14.40 -0.33 -11.66
C VAL A 8 13.29 -0.12 -12.70
N LEU A 9 12.48 0.93 -12.55
CA LEU A 9 11.44 1.31 -13.52
C LEU A 9 12.05 1.85 -14.82
N GLU A 10 13.13 2.62 -14.74
CA GLU A 10 13.87 3.11 -15.91
C GLU A 10 14.48 1.96 -16.71
N GLN A 11 15.01 0.95 -16.04
CA GLN A 11 15.62 -0.21 -16.69
C GLN A 11 14.60 -1.17 -17.30
N ASN A 12 13.49 -1.45 -16.60
CA ASN A 12 12.55 -2.50 -16.99
C ASN A 12 11.26 -1.95 -17.63
N GLY A 13 11.12 -0.62 -17.69
CA GLY A 13 9.88 0.04 -18.08
C GLY A 13 8.77 -0.08 -17.02
N LEU A 14 7.64 0.57 -17.33
CA LEU A 14 6.42 0.41 -16.55
C LEU A 14 5.79 -0.95 -16.86
N LYS A 15 5.28 -1.62 -15.82
CA LYS A 15 4.45 -2.81 -15.99
C LYS A 15 3.21 -2.48 -16.83
N SER A 16 2.76 -3.42 -17.65
CA SER A 16 1.52 -3.23 -18.42
C SER A 16 0.33 -3.03 -17.47
N PRO A 17 -0.66 -2.19 -17.83
CA PRO A 17 -1.88 -2.00 -17.04
C PRO A 17 -2.58 -3.32 -16.68
N ASP A 18 -2.62 -4.26 -17.63
CA ASP A 18 -3.24 -5.58 -17.45
C ASP A 18 -2.57 -6.40 -16.35
N SER A 19 -1.25 -6.24 -16.17
CA SER A 19 -0.50 -6.93 -15.11
C SER A 19 -0.59 -6.24 -13.74
N LEU A 20 -1.03 -4.98 -13.69
CA LEU A 20 -1.13 -4.20 -12.45
C LEU A 20 -2.43 -4.47 -11.70
N LEU A 21 -3.49 -4.85 -12.42
CA LEU A 21 -4.82 -5.12 -11.90
C LEU A 21 -5.30 -6.53 -12.26
N GLU A 22 -4.37 -7.50 -12.32
CA GLU A 22 -4.75 -8.92 -12.43
C GLU A 22 -5.68 -9.27 -11.25
N ILE A 23 -6.88 -9.76 -11.56
CA ILE A 23 -7.89 -10.06 -10.56
C ILE A 23 -7.47 -11.35 -9.83
N PRO A 24 -7.29 -11.32 -8.49
CA PRO A 24 -6.94 -12.52 -7.75
C PRO A 24 -8.09 -13.54 -7.74
N SER A 25 -7.76 -14.82 -7.63
CA SER A 25 -8.76 -15.88 -7.47
C SER A 25 -9.53 -15.70 -6.16
N PRO A 26 -10.82 -16.07 -6.08
CA PRO A 26 -11.55 -16.12 -4.81
C PRO A 26 -10.89 -16.99 -3.74
N SER A 27 -10.07 -17.97 -4.15
CA SER A 27 -9.30 -18.84 -3.27
C SER A 27 -7.89 -18.31 -2.95
N SER A 28 -7.52 -17.12 -3.44
CA SER A 28 -6.23 -16.51 -3.16
C SER A 28 -6.13 -16.07 -1.69
N HIS A 29 -4.91 -15.92 -1.20
CA HIS A 29 -4.66 -15.46 0.16
C HIS A 29 -5.33 -14.09 0.40
N PRO A 30 -6.01 -13.85 1.54
CA PRO A 30 -6.76 -12.61 1.81
C PRO A 30 -5.95 -11.32 1.60
N VAL A 31 -4.67 -11.33 1.96
CA VAL A 31 -3.72 -10.24 1.70
C VAL A 31 -3.64 -9.86 0.23
N LEU A 32 -3.62 -10.82 -0.70
CA LEU A 32 -3.54 -10.56 -2.14
C LEU A 32 -4.83 -9.93 -2.66
N ILE A 33 -5.97 -10.38 -2.13
CA ILE A 33 -7.30 -9.80 -2.43
C ILE A 33 -7.37 -8.37 -1.92
N ALA A 34 -6.98 -8.13 -0.67
CA ALA A 34 -6.94 -6.78 -0.08
C ALA A 34 -5.97 -5.86 -0.84
N ARG A 35 -4.80 -6.36 -1.26
CA ARG A 35 -3.86 -5.60 -2.10
C ARG A 35 -4.52 -5.14 -3.38
N HIS A 36 -5.24 -6.03 -4.05
CA HIS A 36 -5.98 -5.70 -5.27
C HIS A 36 -7.08 -4.65 -5.02
N MET A 37 -7.86 -4.79 -3.95
CA MET A 37 -8.88 -3.79 -3.55
C MET A 37 -8.25 -2.40 -3.30
N LEU A 38 -7.14 -2.35 -2.57
CA LEU A 38 -6.41 -1.11 -2.27
C LEU A 38 -5.81 -0.46 -3.51
N TYR A 39 -5.28 -1.26 -4.44
CA TYR A 39 -4.82 -0.76 -5.72
C TYR A 39 -5.96 -0.14 -6.51
N ILE A 40 -7.10 -0.83 -6.69
CA ILE A 40 -8.26 -0.27 -7.39
C ILE A 40 -8.68 1.07 -6.76
N ALA A 41 -8.86 1.11 -5.44
CA ALA A 41 -9.27 2.34 -4.77
C ALA A 41 -8.28 3.49 -4.96
N THR A 42 -6.98 3.18 -4.90
CA THR A 42 -5.92 4.19 -5.12
C THR A 42 -5.88 4.62 -6.58
N PHE A 43 -6.08 3.74 -7.56
CA PHE A 43 -6.18 4.13 -8.96
C PHE A 43 -7.36 5.06 -9.21
N LEU A 44 -8.55 4.69 -8.70
CA LEU A 44 -9.75 5.51 -8.81
C LEU A 44 -9.57 6.89 -8.18
N GLN A 45 -8.84 6.99 -7.06
CA GLN A 45 -8.55 8.25 -6.37
C GLN A 45 -7.73 9.25 -7.23
N HIS A 46 -6.94 8.76 -8.19
CA HIS A 46 -6.12 9.60 -9.07
C HIS A 46 -6.79 9.88 -10.42
N LEU A 47 -7.97 9.32 -10.71
CA LEU A 47 -8.68 9.58 -11.96
C LEU A 47 -9.29 10.98 -11.98
N HIS A 48 -9.21 11.64 -13.13
CA HIS A 48 -9.84 12.95 -13.31
C HIS A 48 -11.38 12.83 -13.24
N PRO A 49 -12.10 13.78 -12.60
CA PRO A 49 -13.56 13.72 -12.45
C PRO A 49 -14.33 13.51 -13.76
N ASN A 50 -13.85 14.09 -14.87
CA ASN A 50 -14.48 13.91 -16.18
C ASN A 50 -14.44 12.45 -16.67
N VAL A 51 -13.36 11.72 -16.36
CA VAL A 51 -13.24 10.29 -16.68
C VAL A 51 -14.21 9.52 -15.81
N LEU A 52 -14.28 9.83 -14.51
CA LEU A 52 -15.21 9.19 -13.59
C LEU A 52 -16.68 9.38 -13.99
N GLY A 53 -17.06 10.59 -14.43
CA GLY A 53 -18.40 10.89 -14.92
C GLY A 53 -18.76 10.19 -16.24
N ALA A 54 -17.76 9.76 -17.02
CA ALA A 54 -17.97 9.00 -18.25
C ALA A 54 -18.07 7.48 -18.00
N ILE A 55 -17.64 6.98 -16.83
CA ILE A 55 -17.77 5.57 -16.49
C ILE A 55 -19.20 5.29 -16.02
N ASN A 56 -20.04 4.93 -16.98
CA ASN A 56 -21.39 4.45 -16.72
C ASN A 56 -21.37 2.94 -16.42
N GLY A 57 -22.19 2.47 -15.48
CA GLY A 57 -22.39 1.04 -15.23
C GLY A 57 -21.95 0.51 -13.86
N PHE A 58 -21.46 1.37 -12.95
CA PHE A 58 -21.27 0.95 -11.56
C PHE A 58 -22.61 0.92 -10.81
N PRO A 59 -22.86 -0.12 -9.99
CA PRO A 59 -24.08 -0.21 -9.18
C PRO A 59 -24.10 0.81 -8.03
N GLU A 60 -22.95 1.40 -7.70
CA GLU A 60 -22.79 2.40 -6.64
C GLU A 60 -21.89 3.56 -7.12
N SER A 61 -21.87 4.67 -6.38
CA SER A 61 -20.99 5.80 -6.70
C SER A 61 -19.51 5.45 -6.51
N ILE A 62 -18.61 6.04 -7.32
CA ILE A 62 -17.16 5.80 -7.21
C ILE A 62 -16.61 6.09 -5.80
N PRO A 63 -16.99 7.20 -5.12
CA PRO A 63 -16.59 7.42 -3.72
C PRO A 63 -17.02 6.29 -2.79
N THR A 64 -18.27 5.81 -2.91
CA THR A 64 -18.80 4.71 -2.10
C THR A 64 -18.04 3.41 -2.37
N LEU A 65 -17.75 3.11 -3.63
CA LEU A 65 -16.95 1.95 -4.03
C LEU A 65 -15.54 2.01 -3.41
N MET A 66 -14.86 3.15 -3.50
CA MET A 66 -13.52 3.33 -2.91
C MET A 66 -13.55 3.14 -1.39
N GLU A 67 -14.53 3.74 -0.70
CA GLU A 67 -14.71 3.59 0.74
C GLU A 67 -14.97 2.13 1.14
N ARG A 68 -15.81 1.42 0.39
CA ARG A 68 -16.10 0.00 0.65
C ARG A 68 -14.87 -0.89 0.44
N LEU A 69 -14.14 -0.70 -0.66
CA LEU A 69 -12.93 -1.46 -0.98
C LEU A 69 -11.84 -1.23 0.07
N THR A 70 -11.56 0.03 0.39
CA THR A 70 -10.53 0.38 1.38
C THR A 70 -10.94 -0.02 2.78
N GLY A 71 -12.18 0.25 3.20
CA GLY A 71 -12.69 -0.16 4.50
C GLY A 71 -12.62 -1.67 4.71
N THR A 72 -12.97 -2.47 3.70
CA THR A 72 -12.88 -3.93 3.76
C THR A 72 -11.43 -4.39 3.91
N ALA A 73 -10.53 -3.89 3.05
CA ALA A 73 -9.11 -4.24 3.11
C ALA A 73 -8.47 -3.82 4.45
N ILE A 74 -8.84 -2.66 4.96
CA ILE A 74 -8.30 -2.14 6.22
C ILE A 74 -8.75 -3.01 7.40
N ASN A 75 -10.06 -3.17 7.55
CA ASN A 75 -10.64 -3.84 8.71
C ASN A 75 -10.30 -5.33 8.79
N LEU A 76 -10.21 -6.00 7.63
CA LEU A 76 -9.99 -7.45 7.59
C LEU A 76 -8.51 -7.83 7.46
N VAL A 77 -7.67 -6.96 6.90
CA VAL A 77 -6.27 -7.29 6.60
C VAL A 77 -5.29 -6.35 7.25
N THR A 78 -5.33 -5.04 6.97
CA THR A 78 -4.23 -4.15 7.39
C THR A 78 -4.18 -3.91 8.89
N THR A 79 -5.31 -4.05 9.59
CA THR A 79 -5.40 -3.98 11.05
C THR A 79 -5.24 -5.33 11.75
N ASN A 80 -5.25 -6.44 11.01
CA ASN A 80 -5.15 -7.79 11.57
C ASN A 80 -3.69 -8.26 11.59
N ASP A 81 -3.16 -8.49 12.79
CA ASP A 81 -1.77 -8.86 13.03
C ASP A 81 -1.39 -10.25 12.55
N GLU A 82 -2.37 -11.14 12.34
CA GLU A 82 -2.17 -12.46 11.72
C GLU A 82 -1.50 -12.35 10.34
N PHE A 83 -1.77 -11.27 9.61
CA PHE A 83 -1.24 -11.05 8.26
C PHE A 83 0.09 -10.29 8.23
N PHE A 84 0.63 -9.91 9.40
CA PHE A 84 1.91 -9.24 9.49
C PHE A 84 3.05 -10.24 9.20
N GLY A 85 4.11 -9.75 8.55
CA GLY A 85 5.30 -10.56 8.19
C GLY A 85 5.33 -11.10 6.76
N SER A 86 4.28 -10.86 5.96
CA SER A 86 4.37 -10.95 4.50
C SER A 86 4.76 -9.61 3.90
N ILE A 87 5.50 -9.62 2.79
CA ILE A 87 5.89 -8.39 2.11
C ILE A 87 4.70 -7.72 1.43
N GLU A 88 3.75 -8.50 0.92
CA GLU A 88 2.48 -8.00 0.38
C GLU A 88 1.58 -7.41 1.49
N GLY A 89 1.59 -7.99 2.69
CA GLY A 89 0.88 -7.44 3.84
C GLY A 89 1.41 -6.08 4.25
N LEU A 90 2.75 -5.94 4.34
CA LEU A 90 3.38 -4.64 4.57
C LEU A 90 3.00 -3.64 3.47
N GLU A 91 3.03 -4.06 2.21
CA GLU A 91 2.59 -3.23 1.09
C GLU A 91 1.14 -2.77 1.24
N CYS A 92 0.21 -3.61 1.68
CA CYS A 92 -1.18 -3.20 1.95
C CYS A 92 -1.25 -2.07 2.97
N VAL A 93 -0.51 -2.16 4.09
CA VAL A 93 -0.48 -1.10 5.12
C VAL A 93 0.14 0.20 4.56
N MET A 94 1.17 0.09 3.72
CA MET A 94 1.77 1.25 3.04
C MET A 94 0.77 1.93 2.08
N VAL A 95 0.01 1.15 1.31
CA VAL A 95 -1.01 1.67 0.38
C VAL A 95 -2.18 2.30 1.15
N GLU A 96 -2.61 1.72 2.26
CA GLU A 96 -3.59 2.35 3.16
C GLU A 96 -3.12 3.73 3.63
N SER A 97 -1.87 3.84 4.09
CA SER A 97 -1.32 5.12 4.52
C SER A 97 -1.34 6.16 3.40
N MET A 98 -0.98 5.75 2.18
CA MET A 98 -1.04 6.59 0.98
C MET A 98 -2.47 7.01 0.64
N TYR A 99 -3.44 6.09 0.70
CA TYR A 99 -4.84 6.38 0.42
C TYR A 99 -5.37 7.49 1.33
N TYR A 100 -5.07 7.41 2.63
CA TYR A 100 -5.42 8.46 3.58
C TYR A 100 -4.70 9.78 3.31
N GLN A 101 -3.41 9.74 2.94
CA GLN A 101 -2.65 10.94 2.60
C GLN A 101 -3.25 11.66 1.40
N ASN A 102 -3.52 10.93 0.33
CA ASN A 102 -4.12 11.43 -0.90
C ASN A 102 -5.54 11.99 -0.66
N GLY A 103 -6.28 11.41 0.29
CA GLY A 103 -7.60 11.88 0.69
C GLY A 103 -7.55 13.07 1.66
N GLY A 104 -6.36 13.61 1.98
CA GLY A 104 -6.18 14.73 2.90
C GLY A 104 -6.27 14.36 4.39
N ASN A 105 -6.45 13.08 4.73
CA ASN A 105 -6.52 12.63 6.11
C ASN A 105 -5.14 12.25 6.65
N LEU A 106 -4.30 13.28 6.87
CA LEU A 106 -2.91 13.12 7.29
C LEU A 106 -2.76 12.36 8.62
N ARG A 107 -3.70 12.53 9.56
CA ARG A 107 -3.67 11.84 10.86
C ARG A 107 -3.83 10.32 10.71
N ARG A 108 -4.81 9.87 9.91
CA ARG A 108 -5.00 8.43 9.65
C ARG A 108 -3.84 7.87 8.82
N SER A 109 -3.33 8.64 7.86
CA SER A 109 -2.13 8.29 7.11
C SER A 109 -0.94 8.03 8.03
N TRP A 110 -0.72 8.92 9.01
CA TRP A 110 0.36 8.79 9.98
C TRP A 110 0.22 7.55 10.87
N ILE A 111 -0.97 7.27 11.40
CA ILE A 111 -1.22 6.07 12.21
C ILE A 111 -0.93 4.79 11.40
N ALA A 112 -1.42 4.72 10.15
CA ALA A 112 -1.14 3.59 9.27
C ALA A 112 0.36 3.46 8.95
N ASN A 113 1.06 4.58 8.72
CA ASN A 113 2.51 4.57 8.48
C ASN A 113 3.30 4.12 9.71
N ARG A 114 2.89 4.50 10.92
CA ARG A 114 3.48 4.01 12.18
C ARG A 114 3.36 2.50 12.31
N ARG A 115 2.19 1.95 11.97
CA ARG A 115 2.00 0.50 11.92
C ARG A 115 2.90 -0.15 10.86
N ALA A 116 2.99 0.42 9.67
CA ALA A 116 3.91 -0.09 8.63
C ALA A 116 5.37 -0.09 9.11
N MET A 117 5.80 0.95 9.83
CA MET A 117 7.14 1.05 10.43
C MET A 117 7.40 -0.07 11.43
N ALA A 118 6.47 -0.32 12.37
CA ALA A 118 6.59 -1.39 13.34
C ALA A 118 6.67 -2.77 12.66
N ILE A 119 5.82 -3.02 11.66
CA ILE A 119 5.82 -4.27 10.88
C ILE A 119 7.17 -4.44 10.14
N ALA A 120 7.66 -3.39 9.48
CA ALA A 120 8.94 -3.41 8.78
C ALA A 120 10.12 -3.62 9.73
N GLN A 121 10.07 -3.10 10.96
CA GLN A 121 11.06 -3.35 11.99
C GLN A 121 11.05 -4.82 12.43
N MET A 122 9.88 -5.41 12.67
CA MET A 122 9.76 -6.85 12.99
C MET A 122 10.26 -7.75 11.85
N MET A 123 10.11 -7.29 10.60
CA MET A 123 10.66 -7.95 9.41
C MET A 123 12.17 -7.69 9.20
N ASN A 124 12.84 -6.96 10.09
CA ASN A 124 14.25 -6.55 9.98
C ASN A 124 14.60 -5.74 8.72
N LEU A 125 13.64 -5.00 8.15
CA LEU A 125 13.89 -4.21 6.94
C LEU A 125 14.73 -2.96 7.19
N HIS A 126 14.82 -2.53 8.45
CA HIS A 126 15.67 -1.43 8.92
C HIS A 126 17.16 -1.78 8.93
N GLN A 127 17.52 -3.07 8.85
CA GLN A 127 18.90 -3.55 8.81
C GLN A 127 19.33 -3.88 7.37
N SER A 128 20.57 -4.33 7.18
CA SER A 128 21.06 -4.77 5.87
C SER A 128 20.16 -5.84 5.25
N GLN A 129 20.07 -5.84 3.91
CA GLN A 129 19.19 -6.74 3.14
C GLN A 129 19.36 -8.23 3.50
N SER A 130 20.57 -8.65 3.86
CA SER A 130 20.88 -10.03 4.27
C SER A 130 20.15 -10.51 5.54
N ARG A 131 19.58 -9.59 6.34
CA ARG A 131 18.89 -9.90 7.60
C ARG A 131 17.37 -9.79 7.52
N ALA A 132 16.83 -9.37 6.37
CA ALA A 132 15.40 -9.21 6.20
C ALA A 132 14.67 -10.56 6.35
N LYS A 133 13.61 -10.58 7.15
CA LYS A 133 12.79 -11.77 7.43
C LYS A 133 11.35 -11.48 7.03
N TYR A 134 10.95 -11.97 5.87
CA TYR A 134 9.58 -11.83 5.39
C TYR A 134 9.16 -13.01 4.51
N LYS A 135 7.85 -13.26 4.49
CA LYS A 135 7.22 -14.19 3.56
C LYS A 135 6.87 -13.47 2.26
N VAL A 136 6.92 -14.21 1.16
CA VAL A 136 6.39 -13.78 -0.14
C VAL A 136 5.21 -14.68 -0.45
N LEU A 137 4.01 -14.08 -0.52
CA LEU A 137 2.76 -14.83 -0.71
C LEU A 137 2.52 -15.15 -2.19
N ASP A 138 2.96 -14.27 -3.08
CA ASP A 138 2.85 -14.44 -4.52
C ASP A 138 4.24 -14.52 -5.16
N HIS A 139 4.53 -15.62 -5.83
CA HIS A 139 5.81 -15.85 -6.52
C HIS A 139 6.12 -14.79 -7.59
N LYS A 140 5.10 -14.09 -8.12
CA LYS A 140 5.27 -12.97 -9.05
C LYS A 140 5.70 -11.67 -8.34
N THR A 141 5.59 -11.58 -7.02
CA THR A 141 5.94 -10.37 -6.25
C THR A 141 7.45 -10.16 -6.27
N LYS A 142 7.88 -9.07 -6.92
CA LYS A 142 9.24 -8.54 -6.81
C LYS A 142 9.28 -7.44 -5.77
N ALA A 143 9.87 -7.75 -4.62
CA ALA A 143 9.99 -6.82 -3.50
C ALA A 143 11.34 -6.10 -3.48
N HIS A 144 11.33 -4.84 -3.02
CA HIS A 144 12.53 -4.06 -2.73
C HIS A 144 12.47 -3.56 -1.28
N PRO A 145 12.80 -4.42 -0.30
CA PRO A 145 12.51 -4.14 1.10
C PRO A 145 13.21 -2.90 1.66
N GLN A 146 14.45 -2.64 1.21
CA GLN A 146 15.20 -1.43 1.56
C GLN A 146 14.51 -0.16 1.05
N PHE A 147 13.96 -0.23 -0.16
CA PHE A 147 13.20 0.88 -0.72
C PHE A 147 11.86 1.08 0.00
N MET A 148 11.18 -0.01 0.36
CA MET A 148 9.96 0.05 1.18
C MET A 148 10.25 0.70 2.54
N TRP A 149 11.31 0.28 3.23
CA TRP A 149 11.77 0.90 4.47
C TRP A 149 12.05 2.39 4.29
N PHE A 150 12.83 2.75 3.26
CA PHE A 150 13.09 4.15 2.92
C PHE A 150 11.81 4.96 2.71
N ARG A 151 10.81 4.42 2.00
CA ARG A 151 9.52 5.08 1.78
C ARG A 151 8.75 5.29 3.08
N ILE A 152 8.73 4.30 3.98
CA ILE A 152 8.09 4.39 5.30
C ILE A 152 8.73 5.49 6.14
N VAL A 153 10.07 5.52 6.22
CA VAL A 153 10.82 6.54 6.97
C VAL A 153 10.62 7.93 6.38
N SER A 154 10.66 8.05 5.06
CA SER A 154 10.48 9.32 4.36
C SER A 154 9.08 9.88 4.59
N LEU A 155 8.06 9.03 4.50
CA LEU A 155 6.67 9.40 4.74
C LEU A 155 6.44 9.79 6.21
N ASP A 156 7.04 9.08 7.17
CA ASP A 156 6.94 9.42 8.59
C ASP A 156 7.44 10.83 8.87
N ARG A 157 8.63 11.17 8.38
CA ARG A 157 9.23 12.50 8.54
C ARG A 157 8.36 13.59 7.91
N ASN A 158 7.84 13.34 6.71
CA ASN A 158 6.98 14.28 6.01
C ASN A 158 5.65 14.52 6.77
N LEU A 159 4.99 13.45 7.23
CA LEU A 159 3.75 13.56 7.99
C LEU A 159 3.97 14.22 9.36
N CYS A 160 5.05 13.87 10.06
CA CYS A 160 5.40 14.51 11.33
C CYS A 160 5.66 16.01 11.17
N LEU A 161 6.34 16.42 10.10
CA LEU A 161 6.53 17.83 9.78
C LEU A 161 5.20 18.54 9.53
N MET A 162 4.31 17.96 8.72
CA MET A 162 3.01 18.57 8.40
C MET A 162 2.05 18.61 9.60
N LEU A 163 2.16 17.67 10.54
CA LEU A 163 1.30 17.55 11.70
C LEU A 163 1.87 18.19 12.98
N GLY A 164 3.13 18.62 12.98
CA GLY A 164 3.84 19.10 14.17
C GLY A 164 4.12 18.00 15.20
N LEU A 165 4.32 16.75 14.76
CA LEU A 165 4.55 15.58 15.62
C LEU A 165 6.05 15.22 15.68
N THR A 166 6.42 14.41 16.67
CA THR A 166 7.77 13.85 16.77
C THR A 166 7.99 12.72 15.77
N GLN A 167 9.19 12.65 15.20
CA GLN A 167 9.60 11.59 14.28
C GLN A 167 9.74 10.26 15.02
N GLY A 168 9.63 9.15 14.29
CA GLY A 168 9.87 7.82 14.86
C GLY A 168 11.31 7.60 15.26
N SER A 169 11.50 6.92 16.38
CA SER A 169 12.80 6.37 16.75
C SER A 169 13.05 5.12 15.90
N PHE A 170 14.20 5.08 15.22
CA PHE A 170 14.61 3.99 14.33
C PHE A 170 15.28 2.87 15.10
#